data_AF-A0A2V6SPE0-F1
#
_entry.id   AF-A0A2V6SPE0-F1
#
_cell.length_a   1.000
_cell.length_b   1.000
_cell.length_c   1.000
_cell.angle_alpha   90.00
_cell.angle_beta   90.00
_cell.angle_gamma   90.00
#
_symmetry.space_group_name_H-M   'P 1'
#
loop_
_entity.id
_entity.type
_entity.pdbx_description
1 polymer ?
#
loop_
_entity_poly.entity_id
_entity_poly.type
_entity_poly.pdbx_seq_one_letter_code
_entity_poly.pdbx_strand_id
1 'polypeptide(L)'
;MQQPIPDELFVSNISTTAPPAVQADPTSLLAPRLDGEDSSYFEWLGAGSFEVPNVAGSMHRAAGSQGLLTLIKFGTDRERLLVRIDAAREAKDLLAAGYQYGLTFLEPEGRRVTVSAGLSTPQITIWRRAAPGGHWVREGPHGGGAAAASVLEVALPLRDLALGSGVLPATLSFLVTLIGPAGGEVERHPSHRPLTVIASSRQFEATNWTA
;
A
#
# COMPACT_ATOMS: atom_id res chain seq x y z
N MET A 1 -28.26 18.06 -54.30
CA MET A 1 -27.49 16.89 -53.84
C MET A 1 -27.07 17.16 -52.40
N GLN A 2 -27.55 16.37 -51.44
CA GLN A 2 -27.18 16.50 -50.03
C GLN A 2 -25.83 15.81 -49.83
N GLN A 3 -24.83 16.54 -49.37
CA GLN A 3 -23.52 15.97 -49.06
C GLN A 3 -23.62 15.30 -47.68
N PRO A 4 -23.24 14.02 -47.54
CA PRO A 4 -23.36 13.31 -46.28
C PRO A 4 -22.49 13.97 -45.22
N ILE A 5 -23.00 13.99 -43.99
CA ILE A 5 -22.31 14.53 -42.82
C ILE A 5 -21.04 13.68 -42.60
N PRO A 6 -19.84 14.28 -42.47
CA PRO A 6 -18.61 13.54 -42.25
C PRO A 6 -18.65 12.73 -40.96
N ASP A 7 -18.26 11.45 -41.03
CA ASP A 7 -18.26 10.51 -39.90
C ASP A 7 -17.37 10.95 -38.72
N GLU A 8 -16.44 11.87 -38.97
CA GLU A 8 -15.52 12.48 -38.00
C GLU A 8 -16.26 13.24 -36.88
N LEU A 9 -17.50 13.67 -37.11
CA LEU A 9 -18.35 14.31 -36.10
C LEU A 9 -18.90 13.33 -35.04
N PHE A 10 -18.77 12.02 -35.24
CA PHE A 10 -19.17 10.99 -34.26
C PHE A 10 -18.03 10.54 -33.34
N VAL A 11 -16.82 11.08 -33.50
CA VAL A 11 -15.72 10.81 -32.58
C VAL A 11 -15.95 11.63 -31.32
N SER A 12 -16.66 11.04 -30.36
CA SER A 12 -16.78 11.59 -29.01
C SER A 12 -15.37 11.75 -28.41
N ASN A 13 -14.90 12.99 -28.30
CA ASN A 13 -13.61 13.33 -27.71
C ASN A 13 -13.62 13.24 -26.16
N ILE A 14 -14.42 12.33 -25.61
CA ILE A 14 -14.49 12.08 -24.17
C ILE A 14 -13.50 10.98 -23.85
N SER A 15 -12.22 11.32 -23.87
CA SER A 15 -11.19 10.48 -23.29
C SER A 15 -11.41 10.50 -21.76
N THR A 16 -12.25 9.60 -21.26
CA THR A 16 -12.40 9.35 -19.81
C THR A 16 -11.22 8.51 -19.34
N THR A 17 -10.01 9.04 -19.53
CA THR A 17 -8.81 8.44 -18.95
C THR A 17 -8.66 9.07 -17.58
N ALA A 18 -8.93 8.29 -16.52
CA ALA A 18 -8.59 8.72 -15.17
C ALA A 18 -7.11 9.14 -15.15
N PRO A 19 -6.75 10.25 -14.47
CA PRO A 19 -5.36 10.67 -14.40
C PRO A 19 -4.49 9.51 -13.89
N PRO A 20 -3.28 9.32 -14.45
CA PRO A 20 -2.39 8.26 -14.01
C PRO A 20 -2.10 8.44 -12.51
N ALA A 21 -2.08 7.33 -11.78
CA ALA A 21 -1.73 7.36 -10.36
C ALA A 21 -0.33 7.99 -10.19
N VAL A 22 -0.22 8.97 -9.29
CA VAL A 22 1.05 9.61 -8.99
C VAL A 22 1.78 8.75 -7.97
N GLN A 23 2.85 8.08 -8.44
CA GLN A 23 3.76 7.31 -7.58
C GLN A 23 5.11 8.03 -7.49
N ALA A 24 5.58 8.24 -6.27
CA ALA A 24 6.93 8.74 -5.98
C ALA A 24 7.72 7.69 -5.19
N ASP A 25 9.02 7.59 -5.47
CA ASP A 25 9.91 6.66 -4.79
C ASP A 25 10.45 7.26 -3.47
N PRO A 26 10.75 6.45 -2.44
CA PRO A 26 11.32 6.95 -1.19
C PRO A 26 12.70 7.60 -1.38
N THR A 27 12.94 8.72 -0.70
CA THR A 27 14.15 9.55 -0.81
C THR A 27 14.94 9.70 0.49
N SER A 28 14.46 9.15 1.61
CA SER A 28 15.22 9.09 2.87
C SER A 28 14.80 7.90 3.74
N LEU A 29 15.60 7.58 4.76
CA LEU A 29 15.14 6.69 5.82
C LEU A 29 14.03 7.36 6.63
N LEU A 30 13.05 6.57 7.04
CA LEU A 30 11.91 7.04 7.81
C LEU A 30 12.15 6.82 9.31
N ALA A 31 11.54 7.66 10.14
CA ALA A 31 11.55 7.49 11.59
C ALA A 31 10.23 7.97 12.23
N PRO A 32 9.05 7.50 11.75
CA PRO A 32 7.77 7.93 12.28
C PRO A 32 7.54 7.34 13.67
N ARG A 33 6.82 8.08 14.51
CA ARG A 33 6.19 7.50 15.69
C ARG A 33 4.90 6.81 15.25
N LEU A 34 4.77 5.51 15.55
CA LEU A 34 3.53 4.79 15.24
C LEU A 34 2.45 5.13 16.27
N ASP A 35 1.59 6.09 15.96
CA ASP A 35 0.43 6.44 16.77
C ASP A 35 -0.89 6.40 16.00
N GLY A 36 -0.83 6.21 14.67
CA GLY A 36 -2.00 6.14 13.81
C GLY A 36 -2.63 7.51 13.51
N GLU A 37 -1.98 8.60 13.90
CA GLU A 37 -2.46 9.97 13.67
C GLU A 37 -1.62 10.65 12.58
N ASP A 38 -2.23 11.55 11.81
CA ASP A 38 -1.49 12.45 10.92
C ASP A 38 -0.95 13.65 11.70
N SER A 39 -0.09 13.38 12.69
CA SER A 39 0.27 14.36 13.72
C SER A 39 1.44 15.28 13.32
N SER A 40 2.28 14.85 12.37
CA SER A 40 3.42 15.64 11.89
C SER A 40 3.82 15.29 10.46
N TYR A 41 3.86 16.30 9.60
CA TYR A 41 4.33 16.16 8.22
C TYR A 41 5.75 15.58 8.13
N PHE A 42 6.63 15.90 9.09
CA PHE A 42 8.05 15.54 9.05
C PHE A 42 8.31 14.04 9.28
N GLU A 43 7.40 13.32 9.93
CA GLU A 43 7.59 11.90 10.27
C GLU A 43 7.65 10.99 9.04
N TRP A 44 6.95 11.40 7.98
CA TRP A 44 6.87 10.70 6.70
C TRP A 44 7.56 11.47 5.57
N LEU A 45 8.40 12.46 5.90
CA LEU A 45 9.17 13.20 4.91
C LEU A 45 10.16 12.27 4.22
N GLY A 46 10.16 12.30 2.88
CA GLY A 46 10.98 11.43 2.05
C GLY A 46 10.47 9.99 1.95
N ALA A 47 9.26 9.70 2.42
CA ALA A 47 8.58 8.46 2.08
C ALA A 47 8.22 8.46 0.58
N GLY A 48 8.25 7.27 -0.01
CA GLY A 48 7.56 7.05 -1.27
C GLY A 48 6.07 7.20 -1.05
N SER A 49 5.35 7.60 -2.09
CA SER A 49 3.91 7.82 -2.02
C SER A 49 3.22 7.26 -3.24
N PHE A 50 1.99 6.81 -3.05
CA PHE A 50 1.07 6.42 -4.11
C PHE A 50 -0.29 7.02 -3.80
N GLU A 51 -0.70 8.01 -4.59
CA GLU A 51 -2.05 8.54 -4.54
C GLU A 51 -3.01 7.57 -5.23
N VAL A 52 -4.00 7.09 -4.49
CA VAL A 52 -5.00 6.18 -5.03
C VAL A 52 -5.91 6.99 -5.97
N PRO A 53 -5.94 6.66 -7.28
CA PRO A 53 -6.80 7.39 -8.20
C PRO A 53 -8.25 7.25 -7.77
N ASN A 54 -8.94 8.37 -7.63
CA ASN A 54 -10.37 8.35 -7.37
C ASN A 54 -11.08 7.95 -8.67
N VAL A 55 -11.31 6.65 -8.89
CA VAL A 55 -11.96 6.14 -10.10
C VAL A 55 -13.47 6.40 -10.01
N ALA A 56 -13.86 7.65 -10.15
CA ALA A 56 -15.22 8.01 -10.56
C ALA A 56 -15.36 7.76 -12.08
N GLY A 57 -15.14 6.52 -12.51
CA GLY A 57 -15.05 6.10 -13.91
C GLY A 57 -16.09 5.05 -14.26
N SER A 58 -16.92 5.36 -15.26
CA SER A 58 -18.13 4.66 -15.68
C SER A 58 -17.89 3.23 -16.21
N MET A 59 -17.78 2.21 -15.34
CA MET A 59 -18.16 0.81 -15.66
C MET A 59 -18.36 -0.13 -14.46
N HIS A 60 -18.29 0.38 -13.22
CA HIS A 60 -18.80 -0.32 -12.02
C HIS A 60 -19.94 0.49 -11.38
N ARG A 61 -21.04 0.66 -12.12
CA ARG A 61 -22.32 1.19 -11.61
C ARG A 61 -23.17 0.09 -10.96
N ALA A 62 -22.53 -0.78 -10.18
CA ALA A 62 -23.22 -1.62 -9.22
C ALA A 62 -22.72 -1.21 -7.83
N ALA A 63 -23.47 -0.28 -7.23
CA ALA A 63 -23.31 0.26 -5.87
C ALA A 63 -22.07 1.15 -5.59
N GLY A 64 -22.20 2.45 -5.90
CA GLY A 64 -21.88 3.58 -4.99
C GLY A 64 -20.56 3.69 -4.21
N SER A 65 -19.56 2.81 -4.38
CA SER A 65 -18.32 2.88 -3.61
C SER A 65 -17.32 3.81 -4.28
N GLN A 66 -17.23 5.04 -3.77
CA GLN A 66 -15.96 5.78 -3.80
C GLN A 66 -14.88 4.86 -3.20
N GLY A 67 -13.66 4.87 -3.76
CA GLY A 67 -12.54 4.13 -3.16
C GLY A 67 -12.34 4.58 -1.71
N LEU A 68 -12.19 3.63 -0.80
CA LEU A 68 -11.94 3.87 0.61
C LEU A 68 -10.48 4.24 0.85
N LEU A 69 -9.52 3.62 0.17
CA LEU A 69 -8.11 4.00 0.32
C LEU A 69 -7.79 5.23 -0.54
N THR A 70 -6.99 6.16 0.01
CA THR A 70 -6.73 7.46 -0.64
C THR A 70 -5.26 7.71 -0.90
N LEU A 71 -4.38 7.32 0.02
CA LEU A 71 -2.94 7.51 -0.08
C LEU A 71 -2.21 6.37 0.60
N ILE A 72 -1.12 5.91 -0.02
CA ILE A 72 -0.19 4.97 0.60
C ILE A 72 1.17 5.65 0.66
N LYS A 73 1.74 5.77 1.85
CA LYS A 73 3.14 6.15 2.04
C LYS A 73 3.95 4.94 2.46
N PHE A 74 5.17 4.83 1.97
CA PHE A 74 6.02 3.70 2.27
C PHE A 74 7.51 4.06 2.25
N GLY A 75 8.31 3.30 2.97
CA GLY A 75 9.75 3.47 3.02
C GLY A 75 10.35 2.51 4.02
N THR A 76 11.61 2.71 4.37
CA THR A 76 12.29 1.88 5.36
C THR A 76 13.00 2.74 6.37
N ASP A 77 13.16 2.21 7.57
CA ASP A 77 14.29 2.60 8.43
C ASP A 77 15.43 1.58 8.26
N ARG A 78 16.34 1.48 9.23
CA ARG A 78 17.46 0.52 9.16
C ARG A 78 17.04 -0.95 9.27
N GLU A 79 15.91 -1.23 9.90
CA GLU A 79 15.51 -2.58 10.32
C GLU A 79 14.09 -2.96 9.91
N ARG A 80 13.27 -2.00 9.48
CA ARG A 80 11.82 -2.16 9.28
C ARG A 80 11.38 -1.55 7.97
N LEU A 81 10.47 -2.25 7.28
CA LEU A 81 9.57 -1.65 6.31
C LEU A 81 8.49 -0.87 7.07
N LEU A 82 8.24 0.35 6.64
CA LEU A 82 7.25 1.25 7.21
C LEU A 82 6.21 1.59 6.14
N VAL A 83 4.93 1.39 6.45
CA VAL A 83 3.81 1.66 5.53
C VAL A 83 2.73 2.42 6.27
N ARG A 84 2.29 3.54 5.71
CA ARG A 84 1.12 4.30 6.14
C ARG A 84 0.05 4.20 5.06
N ILE A 85 -1.19 3.95 5.48
CA ILE A 85 -2.35 3.82 4.61
C ILE A 85 -3.41 4.79 5.11
N ASP A 86 -3.75 5.74 4.25
CA ASP A 86 -4.80 6.72 4.47
C ASP A 86 -6.07 6.25 3.77
N ALA A 87 -7.20 6.58 4.38
CA ALA A 87 -8.51 6.25 3.86
C ALA A 87 -9.48 7.41 4.01
N ALA A 88 -10.58 7.39 3.25
CA ALA A 88 -11.66 8.37 3.33
C ALA A 88 -12.42 8.32 4.68
N ARG A 89 -12.22 7.25 5.46
CA ARG A 89 -12.71 7.07 6.83
C ARG A 89 -11.52 6.79 7.73
N GLU A 90 -11.65 7.13 9.00
CA GLU A 90 -10.61 6.84 9.99
C GLU A 90 -10.28 5.34 10.01
N ALA A 91 -8.99 5.03 10.01
CA ALA A 91 -8.53 3.65 9.95
C ALA A 91 -9.04 2.81 11.13
N LYS A 92 -9.13 3.39 12.33
CA LYS A 92 -9.70 2.71 13.51
C LYS A 92 -11.16 2.31 13.31
N ASP A 93 -11.95 3.13 12.62
CA ASP A 93 -13.37 2.87 12.37
C ASP A 93 -13.55 1.78 11.30
N LEU A 94 -12.66 1.75 10.31
CA LEU A 94 -12.62 0.66 9.32
C LEU A 94 -12.29 -0.68 10.00
N LEU A 95 -11.25 -0.71 10.84
CA LEU A 95 -10.91 -1.91 11.61
C LEU A 95 -12.05 -2.35 12.54
N ALA A 96 -12.66 -1.41 13.27
CA ALA A 96 -13.79 -1.68 14.16
C ALA A 96 -15.03 -2.22 13.42
N ALA A 97 -15.23 -1.78 12.17
CA ALA A 97 -16.28 -2.30 11.30
C ALA A 97 -15.96 -3.69 10.70
N GLY A 98 -14.80 -4.28 11.02
CA GLY A 98 -14.40 -5.61 10.57
C GLY A 98 -13.60 -5.64 9.26
N TYR A 99 -13.20 -4.47 8.72
CA TYR A 99 -12.27 -4.45 7.60
C TYR A 99 -10.87 -4.87 8.04
N GLN A 100 -10.10 -5.39 7.08
CA GLN A 100 -8.69 -5.76 7.28
C GLN A 100 -7.84 -5.17 6.16
N TYR A 101 -6.62 -4.79 6.48
CA TYR A 101 -5.64 -4.34 5.50
C TYR A 101 -4.68 -5.47 5.17
N GLY A 102 -4.34 -5.64 3.90
CA GLY A 102 -3.38 -6.63 3.43
C GLY A 102 -2.16 -5.97 2.80
N LEU A 103 -0.97 -6.50 3.07
CA LEU A 103 0.24 -6.22 2.30
C LEU A 103 0.68 -7.54 1.67
N THR A 104 0.59 -7.64 0.35
CA THR A 104 0.98 -8.87 -0.38
C THR A 104 2.28 -8.61 -1.13
N PHE A 105 3.32 -9.37 -0.80
CA PHE A 105 4.64 -9.19 -1.38
C PHE A 105 4.80 -10.04 -2.64
N LEU A 106 5.24 -9.37 -3.70
CA LEU A 106 5.74 -9.97 -4.94
C LEU A 106 7.25 -10.23 -4.84
N GLU A 107 7.95 -9.39 -4.06
CA GLU A 107 9.36 -9.59 -3.71
C GLU A 107 9.57 -9.17 -2.25
N PRO A 108 10.08 -10.06 -1.37
CA PRO A 108 10.20 -11.50 -1.57
C PRO A 108 8.82 -12.15 -1.79
N GLU A 109 8.74 -13.12 -2.69
CA GLU A 109 7.47 -13.81 -2.96
C GLU A 109 7.00 -14.69 -1.79
N GLY A 110 5.71 -15.02 -1.78
CA GLY A 110 5.16 -15.96 -0.80
C GLY A 110 5.03 -15.39 0.61
N ARG A 111 5.05 -14.06 0.74
CA ARG A 111 4.77 -13.33 1.99
C ARG A 111 3.50 -12.50 1.86
N ARG A 112 2.68 -12.55 2.89
CA ARG A 112 1.51 -11.68 3.05
C ARG A 112 1.40 -11.26 4.50
N VAL A 113 1.04 -10.01 4.72
CA VAL A 113 0.71 -9.49 6.04
C VAL A 113 -0.74 -9.05 6.04
N THR A 114 -1.46 -9.35 7.10
CA THR A 114 -2.81 -8.84 7.34
C THR A 114 -2.85 -8.07 8.64
N VAL A 115 -3.49 -6.91 8.63
CA VAL A 115 -3.74 -6.09 9.82
C VAL A 115 -5.24 -6.04 10.07
N SER A 116 -5.66 -6.49 11.26
CA SER A 116 -7.06 -6.52 11.70
C SER A 116 -7.22 -5.78 13.03
N ALA A 117 -8.47 -5.58 13.46
CA ALA A 117 -8.75 -5.09 14.81
C ALA A 117 -8.05 -5.97 15.87
N GLY A 118 -7.51 -5.33 16.89
CA GLY A 118 -6.99 -5.98 18.11
C GLY A 118 -7.54 -5.28 19.35
N LEU A 119 -7.14 -5.74 20.55
CA LEU A 119 -7.71 -5.23 21.81
C LEU A 119 -7.25 -3.81 22.15
N SER A 120 -5.94 -3.54 22.06
CA SER A 120 -5.35 -2.22 22.35
C SER A 120 -4.69 -1.60 21.13
N THR A 121 -4.08 -2.42 20.29
CA THR A 121 -3.46 -2.03 19.03
C THR A 121 -3.92 -3.00 17.93
N PRO A 122 -3.86 -2.59 16.64
CA PRO A 122 -4.17 -3.49 15.54
C PRO A 122 -3.32 -4.77 15.59
N GLN A 123 -3.95 -5.90 15.29
CA GLN A 123 -3.28 -7.19 15.25
C GLN A 123 -2.66 -7.41 13.88
N ILE A 124 -1.35 -7.66 13.85
CA ILE A 124 -0.62 -8.11 12.67
C ILE A 124 -0.66 -9.64 12.63
N THR A 125 -0.83 -10.20 11.43
CA THR A 125 -0.58 -11.61 11.15
C THR A 125 0.29 -11.71 9.90
N ILE A 126 1.42 -12.41 10.02
CA ILE A 126 2.29 -12.73 8.88
C ILE A 126 1.94 -14.13 8.38
N TRP A 127 1.81 -14.23 7.07
CA TRP A 127 1.50 -15.44 6.33
C TRP A 127 2.66 -15.79 5.41
N ARG A 128 2.99 -17.08 5.39
CA ARG A 128 3.94 -17.66 4.46
C ARG A 128 3.21 -18.62 3.55
N ARG A 129 3.64 -18.71 2.29
CA ARG A 129 3.20 -19.78 1.41
C ARG A 129 3.97 -21.06 1.72
N ALA A 130 3.26 -22.16 1.99
CA ALA A 130 3.90 -23.43 2.37
C ALA A 130 4.75 -24.04 1.24
N ALA A 131 4.36 -23.81 -0.01
CA ALA A 131 5.07 -24.17 -1.23
C ALA A 131 4.62 -23.24 -2.37
N PRO A 132 5.37 -23.13 -3.49
CA PRO A 132 4.79 -22.63 -4.75
C PRO A 132 3.78 -23.68 -5.28
N GLY A 133 2.57 -23.40 -5.75
CA GLY A 133 1.63 -22.44 -5.25
C GLY A 133 0.58 -23.03 -4.29
N GLY A 134 1.03 -23.43 -3.12
CA GLY A 134 0.22 -23.97 -2.05
C GLY A 134 -0.54 -22.92 -1.23
N HIS A 135 -1.13 -23.38 -0.14
CA HIS A 135 -1.93 -22.58 0.78
C HIS A 135 -1.07 -21.67 1.67
N TRP A 136 -1.73 -20.66 2.25
CA TRP A 136 -1.14 -19.76 3.23
C TRP A 136 -1.15 -20.40 4.61
N VAL A 137 0.01 -20.38 5.27
CA VAL A 137 0.15 -20.78 6.68
C VAL A 137 0.55 -19.58 7.51
N ARG A 138 -0.01 -19.47 8.70
CA ARG A 138 0.37 -18.43 9.65
C ARG A 138 1.79 -18.70 10.13
N GLU A 139 2.64 -17.67 10.09
CA GLU A 139 3.98 -17.73 10.65
C GLU A 139 3.96 -17.42 12.15
N GLY A 140 4.99 -17.92 12.86
CA GLY A 140 5.14 -17.77 14.30
C GLY A 140 5.34 -16.32 14.76
N PRO A 141 5.86 -16.08 15.97
CA PRO A 141 5.94 -14.73 16.53
C PRO A 141 6.74 -13.80 15.61
N HIS A 142 6.24 -12.58 15.45
CA HIS A 142 6.88 -11.51 14.67
C HIS A 142 7.12 -10.30 15.57
N GLY A 143 8.06 -9.44 15.18
CA GLY A 143 8.33 -8.16 15.83
C GLY A 143 7.55 -6.99 15.21
N GLY A 144 6.62 -7.25 14.30
CA GLY A 144 5.77 -6.23 13.68
C GLY A 144 4.89 -5.47 14.67
N GLY A 145 4.71 -4.17 14.44
CA GLY A 145 3.80 -3.31 15.18
C GLY A 145 2.92 -2.49 14.25
N ALA A 146 1.70 -2.18 14.70
CA ALA A 146 0.78 -1.31 13.97
C ALA A 146 0.07 -0.37 14.95
N ALA A 147 -0.32 0.79 14.44
CA ALA A 147 -1.16 1.76 15.12
C ALA A 147 -2.25 2.24 14.16
N ALA A 148 -3.45 2.49 14.67
CA ALA A 148 -4.56 2.96 13.87
C ALA A 148 -5.39 3.98 14.64
N ALA A 149 -5.48 5.20 14.09
CA ALA A 149 -6.43 6.21 14.50
C ALA A 149 -7.04 6.83 13.25
N SER A 150 -6.62 8.03 12.84
CA SER A 150 -7.02 8.61 11.55
C SER A 150 -6.48 7.80 10.36
N VAL A 151 -5.24 7.32 10.45
CA VAL A 151 -4.55 6.51 9.45
C VAL A 151 -4.11 5.16 10.03
N LEU A 152 -3.81 4.19 9.17
CA LEU A 152 -3.14 2.97 9.59
C LEU A 152 -1.64 3.13 9.36
N GLU A 153 -0.83 2.85 10.38
CA GLU A 153 0.61 2.80 10.28
C GLU A 153 1.11 1.41 10.67
N VAL A 154 2.03 0.87 9.89
CA VAL A 154 2.55 -0.49 10.04
C VAL A 154 4.07 -0.46 9.96
N ALA A 155 4.73 -1.08 10.95
CA ALA A 155 6.15 -1.39 10.90
C ALA A 155 6.36 -2.91 10.89
N LEU A 156 7.09 -3.38 9.89
CA LEU A 156 7.41 -4.79 9.70
C LEU A 156 8.93 -4.97 9.72
N PRO A 157 9.49 -5.67 10.73
CA PRO A 157 10.90 -6.01 10.73
C PRO A 157 11.28 -6.74 9.44
N LEU A 158 12.36 -6.28 8.80
CA LEU A 158 12.86 -6.85 7.54
C LEU A 158 13.21 -8.33 7.70
N ARG A 159 13.67 -8.73 8.89
CA ARG A 159 13.95 -10.13 9.25
C ARG A 159 12.70 -11.03 9.18
N ASP A 160 11.51 -10.49 9.46
CA ASP A 160 10.26 -11.24 9.48
C ASP A 160 9.70 -11.42 8.06
N LEU A 161 10.13 -10.58 7.10
CA LEU A 161 9.78 -10.70 5.69
C LEU A 161 10.62 -11.76 4.97
N ALA A 162 11.64 -12.34 5.63
CA ALA A 162 12.57 -13.31 5.07
C ALA A 162 13.02 -12.95 3.65
N LEU A 163 13.62 -11.76 3.52
CA LEU A 163 14.30 -11.31 2.30
C LEU A 163 15.08 -12.50 1.74
N GLY A 164 14.70 -13.00 0.54
CA GLY A 164 15.06 -14.35 0.09
C GLY A 164 16.56 -14.68 0.07
N SER A 165 17.42 -13.66 0.07
CA SER A 165 18.89 -13.80 0.15
C SER A 165 19.48 -13.61 1.55
N GLY A 166 18.73 -13.06 2.51
CA GLY A 166 19.24 -12.63 3.82
C GLY A 166 20.29 -11.50 3.74
N VAL A 167 20.56 -10.97 2.55
CA VAL A 167 21.60 -9.98 2.28
C VAL A 167 20.95 -8.67 1.87
N LEU A 168 21.36 -7.57 2.52
CA LEU A 168 21.03 -6.21 2.11
C LEU A 168 22.07 -5.69 1.10
N PRO A 169 21.68 -4.83 0.13
CA PRO A 169 20.34 -4.32 -0.10
C PRO A 169 19.38 -5.38 -0.69
N ALA A 170 18.10 -5.28 -0.35
CA ALA A 170 17.06 -6.17 -0.89
C ALA A 170 15.86 -5.35 -1.40
N THR A 171 15.29 -5.77 -2.53
CA THR A 171 14.08 -5.13 -3.07
C THR A 171 12.84 -5.68 -2.38
N LEU A 172 11.97 -4.77 -1.94
CA LEU A 172 10.63 -5.08 -1.45
C LEU A 172 9.62 -4.56 -2.47
N SER A 173 8.87 -5.47 -3.09
CA SER A 173 7.80 -5.13 -4.02
C SER A 173 6.48 -5.68 -3.49
N PHE A 174 5.48 -4.85 -3.26
CA PHE A 174 4.23 -5.26 -2.64
C PHE A 174 3.00 -4.49 -3.14
N LEU A 175 1.84 -5.05 -2.84
CA LEU A 175 0.51 -4.48 -3.09
C LEU A 175 -0.20 -4.31 -1.76
N VAL A 176 -1.05 -3.28 -1.66
CA VAL A 176 -1.94 -3.04 -0.52
C VAL A 176 -3.35 -3.45 -0.91
N THR A 177 -4.03 -4.19 -0.04
CA THR A 177 -5.43 -4.57 -0.22
C THR A 177 -6.28 -4.15 0.96
N LEU A 178 -7.55 -3.85 0.71
CA LEU A 178 -8.57 -3.71 1.73
C LEU A 178 -9.54 -4.88 1.60
N ILE A 179 -9.76 -5.58 2.70
CA ILE A 179 -10.60 -6.77 2.79
C ILE A 179 -11.83 -6.39 3.60
N GLY A 180 -13.01 -6.65 3.06
CA GLY A 180 -14.27 -6.33 3.69
C GLY A 180 -14.61 -7.30 4.83
N PRO A 181 -15.61 -6.97 5.68
CA PRO A 181 -16.01 -7.81 6.82
C PRO A 181 -16.47 -9.22 6.44
N ALA A 182 -16.94 -9.41 5.20
CA ALA A 182 -17.30 -10.72 4.65
C ALA A 182 -16.09 -11.54 4.14
N GLY A 183 -14.87 -11.02 4.26
CA GLY A 183 -13.62 -11.67 3.84
C GLY A 183 -13.23 -11.49 2.36
N GLY A 184 -14.07 -10.81 1.57
CA GLY A 184 -13.77 -10.49 0.17
C GLY A 184 -12.82 -9.30 0.03
N GLU A 185 -11.95 -9.32 -0.98
CA GLU A 185 -11.15 -8.15 -1.36
C GLU A 185 -12.07 -7.07 -1.92
N VAL A 186 -12.04 -5.89 -1.32
CA VAL A 186 -12.81 -4.70 -1.72
C VAL A 186 -11.96 -3.82 -2.62
N GLU A 187 -10.70 -3.62 -2.27
CA GLU A 187 -9.74 -2.81 -3.02
C GLU A 187 -8.36 -3.44 -3.07
N ARG A 188 -7.62 -3.11 -4.14
CA ARG A 188 -6.22 -3.49 -4.35
C ARG A 188 -5.50 -2.37 -5.07
N HIS A 189 -4.40 -1.92 -4.48
CA HIS A 189 -3.57 -0.85 -5.01
C HIS A 189 -2.08 -1.17 -4.91
N PRO A 190 -1.27 -0.69 -5.87
CA PRO A 190 -1.69 -0.18 -7.17
C PRO A 190 -2.22 -1.30 -8.08
N SER A 191 -2.96 -0.95 -9.14
CA SER A 191 -3.50 -1.91 -10.11
C SER A 191 -2.50 -2.39 -11.17
N HIS A 192 -1.46 -1.60 -11.46
CA HIS A 192 -0.56 -1.83 -12.60
C HIS A 192 0.90 -2.10 -12.21
N ARG A 193 1.45 -1.33 -11.27
CA ARG A 193 2.85 -1.45 -10.83
C ARG A 193 2.89 -1.59 -9.32
N PRO A 194 3.58 -2.58 -8.74
CA PRO A 194 3.69 -2.69 -7.29
C PRO A 194 4.42 -1.49 -6.69
N LEU A 195 4.18 -1.25 -5.41
CA LEU A 195 5.01 -0.34 -4.62
C LEU A 195 6.36 -1.02 -4.41
N THR A 196 7.44 -0.33 -4.73
CA THR A 196 8.79 -0.88 -4.66
C THR A 196 9.66 0.01 -3.80
N VAL A 197 10.34 -0.58 -2.81
CA VAL A 197 11.36 0.09 -2.01
C VAL A 197 12.57 -0.81 -1.89
N ILE A 198 13.76 -0.24 -2.00
CA ILE A 198 15.00 -0.94 -1.66
C ILE A 198 15.15 -0.84 -0.14
N ALA A 199 15.36 -1.95 0.55
CA ALA A 199 15.77 -1.95 1.94
C ALA A 199 17.30 -2.06 1.98
N SER A 200 17.99 -1.10 2.58
CA SER A 200 19.45 -1.17 2.75
C SER A 200 19.91 -0.54 4.06
N SER A 201 21.04 -1.01 4.58
CA SER A 201 21.64 -0.47 5.80
C SER A 201 22.32 0.91 5.62
N ARG A 202 22.50 1.39 4.38
CA ARG A 202 23.27 2.61 4.04
C ARG A 202 22.59 3.51 2.98
N GLN A 203 21.27 3.54 2.93
CA GLN A 203 20.56 3.96 1.72
C GLN A 203 20.77 5.41 1.24
N PHE A 204 21.26 6.31 2.09
CA PHE A 204 21.28 7.75 1.80
C PHE A 204 22.58 8.48 2.15
N GLU A 205 23.72 7.79 2.29
CA GLU A 205 24.95 8.48 2.72
C GLU A 205 25.64 9.34 1.65
N ALA A 206 25.38 9.25 0.33
CA ALA A 206 26.11 10.10 -0.62
C ALA A 206 25.60 10.16 -2.09
N THR A 207 24.33 10.48 -2.38
CA THR A 207 23.91 10.58 -3.81
C THR A 207 23.18 11.86 -4.24
N ASN A 208 22.78 12.76 -3.33
CA ASN A 208 21.99 13.95 -3.73
C ASN A 208 22.67 15.31 -3.46
N TRP A 209 24.00 15.38 -3.54
CA TRP A 209 24.72 16.66 -3.59
C TRP A 209 25.43 16.77 -4.95
N THR A 210 24.77 17.37 -5.93
CA THR A 210 25.47 18.13 -6.98
C THR A 210 25.25 19.60 -6.69
N ALA A 211 26.35 20.28 -6.39
CA ALA A 211 26.44 21.73 -6.20
C ALA A 211 26.10 22.50 -7.48
#